data_AF-X1UT23-F1
#
_entry.id   AF-X1UT23-F1
#
_cell.length_a   1.000
_cell.length_b   1.000
_cell.length_c   1.000
_cell.angle_alpha   90.00
_cell.angle_beta   90.00
_cell.angle_gamma   90.00
#
_symmetry.space_group_name_H-M   'P 1'
#
loop_
_entity.id
_entity.type
_entity.pdbx_description
1 polymer ?
#
loop_
_entity_poly.entity_id
_entity_poly.type
_entity_poly.pdbx_seq_one_letter_code
_entity_poly.pdbx_strand_id
1 'polypeptide(L)'
;MVEANIKFNSTVLQEVPMKIILRFKTMGTGFALSMLFMLPPPSALALDFKDVADIGAAYMTHLSLHELGHHVVAEEVGADSPKMSFFTRKKGRFYPGLSTYKNIPRESKLPYAVGGERMAGYTFEYALQSFHQKPTTYNKALMFFSCADFLVYTLLANYLHPDNDMYDPNLIRAETGLSKGTLLSLVITKSLMNTYRVFNKDAGFSPMILLDKNSAAFVIRFEF
;
A
#
# COMPACT_ATOMS: atom_id res chain seq x y z
N MET A 1 -28.27 15.47 35.23
CA MET A 1 -27.89 14.72 34.03
C MET A 1 -27.84 15.74 32.91
N VAL A 2 -26.66 16.24 32.58
CA VAL A 2 -26.44 17.39 31.68
C VAL A 2 -25.54 16.89 30.56
N GLU A 3 -26.08 16.81 29.35
CA GLU A 3 -25.33 16.53 28.13
C GLU A 3 -24.53 17.77 27.73
N ALA A 4 -23.20 17.64 27.74
CA ALA A 4 -22.30 18.64 27.18
C ALA A 4 -22.19 18.41 25.66
N ASN A 5 -22.90 19.22 24.88
CA ASN A 5 -22.68 19.37 23.45
C ASN A 5 -21.39 20.17 23.22
N ILE A 6 -20.30 19.48 22.86
CA ILE A 6 -19.06 20.13 22.43
C ILE A 6 -19.17 20.41 20.93
N LYS A 7 -19.52 21.67 20.60
CA LYS A 7 -19.33 22.25 19.27
C LYS A 7 -17.83 22.48 19.05
N PHE A 8 -17.25 21.81 18.05
CA PHE A 8 -15.94 22.21 17.54
C PHE A 8 -16.11 23.41 16.61
N ASN A 9 -15.62 24.56 17.08
CA ASN A 9 -15.50 25.77 16.28
C ASN A 9 -14.51 25.55 15.14
N SER A 10 -15.01 25.66 13.91
CA SER A 10 -14.22 25.75 12.68
C SER A 10 -13.35 26.99 12.73
N THR A 11 -12.07 26.81 13.08
CA THR A 11 -11.07 27.88 13.00
C THR A 11 -9.93 27.39 12.11
N VAL A 12 -10.03 27.78 10.84
CA VAL A 12 -8.92 28.08 9.93
C VAL A 12 -7.83 26.99 9.83
N LEU A 13 -8.13 25.91 9.11
CA LEU A 13 -7.11 25.24 8.30
C LEU A 13 -6.86 26.13 7.08
N GLN A 14 -5.84 26.97 7.17
CA GLN A 14 -5.34 27.70 6.01
C GLN A 14 -4.70 26.67 5.07
N GLU A 15 -5.48 26.18 4.11
CA GLU A 15 -4.97 25.41 2.99
C GLU A 15 -3.98 26.30 2.23
N VAL A 16 -2.70 25.94 2.25
CA VAL A 16 -1.71 26.53 1.35
C VAL A 16 -1.65 25.63 0.11
N PRO A 17 -2.27 26.01 -1.03
CA PRO A 17 -2.13 25.26 -2.26
C PRO A 17 -0.70 25.46 -2.80
N MET A 18 0.21 24.56 -2.42
CA MET A 18 1.56 24.56 -2.99
C MET A 18 1.51 23.87 -4.36
N LYS A 19 1.41 24.67 -5.43
CA LYS A 19 1.69 24.22 -6.80
C LYS A 19 3.20 23.95 -6.93
N ILE A 20 3.63 22.74 -6.60
CA ILE A 20 4.99 22.30 -6.86
C ILE A 20 5.05 21.79 -8.31
N ILE A 21 5.63 22.59 -9.21
CA ILE A 21 5.99 22.16 -10.56
C ILE A 21 7.38 21.53 -10.48
N LEU A 22 7.44 20.22 -10.24
CA LEU A 22 8.69 19.46 -10.29
C LEU A 22 8.97 18.98 -11.72
N ARG A 23 9.89 19.66 -12.39
CA ARG A 23 10.48 19.18 -13.66
C ARG A 23 11.57 18.16 -13.35
N PHE A 24 11.20 16.90 -13.11
CA PHE A 24 12.16 15.80 -13.02
C PHE A 24 12.47 15.26 -14.42
N LYS A 25 13.66 15.56 -14.96
CA LYS A 25 14.17 14.84 -16.14
C LYS A 25 15.49 14.11 -15.94
N THR A 26 16.18 14.22 -14.81
CA THR A 26 17.53 13.58 -14.68
C THR A 26 17.96 13.17 -13.27
N MET A 27 17.07 13.14 -12.27
CA MET A 27 17.48 12.95 -10.87
C MET A 27 17.32 11.51 -10.32
N GLY A 28 16.79 10.58 -11.11
CA GLY A 28 16.44 9.22 -10.64
C GLY A 28 17.60 8.21 -10.57
N THR A 29 18.64 8.38 -11.38
CA THR A 29 19.72 7.37 -11.50
C THR A 29 20.83 7.55 -10.46
N GLY A 30 21.13 8.77 -10.02
CA GLY A 30 22.18 9.03 -9.03
C GLY A 30 21.83 8.63 -7.59
N PHE A 31 20.55 8.77 -7.21
CA PHE A 31 20.09 8.44 -5.85
C PHE A 31 19.97 6.93 -5.62
N ALA A 32 19.55 6.18 -6.64
CA ALA A 32 19.50 4.72 -6.57
C ALA A 32 20.90 4.08 -6.46
N LEU A 33 21.92 4.67 -7.13
CA LEU A 33 23.30 4.16 -7.08
C LEU A 33 23.98 4.44 -5.73
N SER A 34 23.71 5.58 -5.10
CA SER A 34 24.33 5.93 -3.81
C SER A 34 23.82 5.07 -2.65
N MET A 35 22.57 4.61 -2.71
CA MET A 35 22.01 3.64 -1.74
C MET A 35 22.71 2.27 -1.79
N LEU A 36 23.18 1.83 -2.97
CA LEU A 36 23.87 0.55 -3.15
C LEU A 36 25.24 0.49 -2.44
N PHE A 37 25.92 1.63 -2.27
CA PHE A 37 27.20 1.72 -1.58
C PHE A 37 27.10 1.91 -0.06
N MET A 38 25.88 2.12 0.46
CA MET A 38 25.62 2.20 1.90
C MET A 38 25.18 0.86 2.52
N LEU A 39 25.09 -0.21 1.71
CA LEU A 39 24.76 -1.53 2.20
C LEU A 39 26.00 -2.13 2.90
N PRO A 40 25.92 -2.48 4.20
CA PRO A 40 27.00 -3.20 4.87
C PRO A 40 27.30 -4.51 4.12
N PRO A 41 28.56 -4.99 4.16
CA PRO A 41 28.93 -6.23 3.50
C PRO A 41 28.02 -7.37 3.98
N PRO A 42 27.57 -8.27 3.08
CA PRO A 42 26.66 -9.33 3.45
C PRO A 42 27.35 -10.26 4.44
N SER A 43 26.97 -10.16 5.72
CA SER A 43 27.18 -11.25 6.67
C SER A 43 26.45 -12.46 6.11
N ALA A 44 27.17 -13.55 5.84
CA ALA A 44 26.61 -14.78 5.29
C ALA A 44 25.31 -15.16 6.03
N LEU A 45 24.17 -14.97 5.37
CA LEU A 45 22.85 -15.28 5.92
C LEU A 45 22.69 -16.80 5.88
N ALA A 46 23.05 -17.47 6.97
CA ALA A 46 22.54 -18.81 7.22
C ALA A 46 21.04 -18.68 7.50
N LEU A 47 20.22 -18.82 6.44
CA LEU A 47 18.76 -18.91 6.54
C LEU A 47 18.42 -20.16 7.35
N ASP A 48 17.92 -19.98 8.57
CA ASP A 48 17.41 -21.09 9.37
C ASP A 48 16.02 -21.51 8.85
N PHE A 49 15.62 -22.75 9.08
CA PHE A 49 14.25 -23.21 8.80
C PHE A 49 13.21 -22.35 9.51
N LYS A 50 13.52 -21.88 10.71
CA LYS A 50 12.68 -20.92 11.43
C LYS A 50 12.50 -19.61 10.64
N ASP A 51 13.54 -19.11 9.99
CA ASP A 51 13.45 -17.90 9.17
C ASP A 51 12.54 -18.11 7.96
N VAL A 52 12.61 -19.28 7.32
CA VAL A 52 11.71 -19.65 6.22
C VAL A 52 10.25 -19.68 6.70
N ALA A 53 10.00 -20.29 7.85
CA ALA A 53 8.66 -20.33 8.44
C ALA A 53 8.14 -18.92 8.78
N ASP A 54 8.97 -18.07 9.38
CA ASP A 54 8.63 -16.69 9.72
C ASP A 54 8.34 -15.83 8.47
N ILE A 55 9.15 -15.99 7.41
CA ILE A 55 8.93 -15.30 6.12
C ILE A 55 7.62 -15.77 5.49
N GLY A 56 7.35 -17.08 5.48
CA GLY A 56 6.11 -17.64 4.96
C GLY A 56 4.89 -17.15 5.73
N ALA A 57 4.95 -17.13 7.06
CA ALA A 57 3.89 -16.60 7.90
C ALA A 57 3.67 -15.10 7.67
N ALA A 58 4.73 -14.32 7.49
CA ALA A 58 4.64 -12.90 7.18
C ALA A 58 4.00 -12.65 5.81
N TYR A 59 4.37 -13.44 4.79
CA TYR A 59 3.74 -13.39 3.48
C TYR A 59 2.24 -13.69 3.56
N MET A 60 1.85 -14.77 4.24
CA MET A 60 0.45 -15.13 4.42
C MET A 60 -0.34 -14.08 5.18
N THR A 61 0.26 -13.47 6.20
CA THR A 61 -0.36 -12.39 6.98
C THR A 61 -0.62 -11.19 6.08
N HIS A 62 0.39 -10.74 5.35
CA HIS A 62 0.27 -9.63 4.41
C HIS A 62 -0.81 -9.90 3.36
N LEU A 63 -0.74 -11.07 2.70
CA LEU A 63 -1.69 -11.46 1.65
C LEU A 63 -3.13 -11.50 2.18
N SER A 64 -3.33 -12.09 3.36
CA SER A 64 -4.67 -12.19 3.97
C SER A 64 -5.24 -10.81 4.32
N LEU A 65 -4.41 -9.94 4.89
CA LEU A 65 -4.83 -8.58 5.24
C LEU A 65 -5.08 -7.73 3.99
N HIS A 66 -4.24 -7.84 2.95
CA HIS A 66 -4.46 -7.17 1.68
C HIS A 66 -5.84 -7.54 1.10
N GLU A 67 -6.14 -8.84 0.97
CA GLU A 67 -7.43 -9.27 0.43
C GLU A 67 -8.61 -8.90 1.34
N LEU A 68 -8.41 -8.95 2.67
CA LEU A 68 -9.41 -8.45 3.62
C LEU A 68 -9.70 -6.96 3.41
N GLY A 69 -8.71 -6.16 3.04
CA GLY A 69 -8.88 -4.75 2.69
C GLY A 69 -9.86 -4.54 1.55
N HIS A 70 -9.74 -5.32 0.47
CA HIS A 70 -10.73 -5.30 -0.62
C HIS A 70 -12.11 -5.76 -0.16
N HIS A 71 -12.15 -6.84 0.62
CA HIS A 71 -13.40 -7.42 1.08
C HIS A 71 -14.20 -6.47 1.97
N VAL A 72 -13.54 -5.85 2.95
CA VAL A 72 -14.15 -4.86 3.86
C VAL A 72 -14.68 -3.67 3.07
N VAL A 73 -13.91 -3.12 2.13
CA VAL A 73 -14.39 -2.00 1.31
C VAL A 73 -15.59 -2.43 0.46
N ALA A 74 -15.56 -3.63 -0.12
CA ALA A 74 -16.67 -4.16 -0.91
C ALA A 74 -17.95 -4.28 -0.08
N GLU A 75 -17.88 -4.76 1.16
CA GLU A 75 -19.04 -4.82 2.06
C GLU A 75 -19.53 -3.42 2.47
N GLU A 76 -18.63 -2.51 2.83
CA GLU A 76 -18.96 -1.14 3.27
C GLU A 76 -19.69 -0.31 2.20
N VAL A 77 -19.36 -0.54 0.93
CA VAL A 77 -19.97 0.15 -0.21
C VAL A 77 -21.16 -0.61 -0.82
N GLY A 78 -21.54 -1.76 -0.24
CA GLY A 78 -22.70 -2.52 -0.68
C GLY A 78 -22.49 -3.29 -1.98
N ALA A 79 -21.31 -3.87 -2.20
CA ALA A 79 -21.06 -4.75 -3.34
C ALA A 79 -21.91 -6.03 -3.28
N ASP A 80 -22.33 -6.52 -4.44
CA ASP A 80 -23.09 -7.76 -4.56
C ASP A 80 -22.16 -8.98 -4.47
N SER A 81 -22.41 -9.86 -3.50
CA SER A 81 -21.70 -11.14 -3.34
C SER A 81 -20.16 -11.01 -3.31
N PRO A 82 -19.57 -10.20 -2.41
CA PRO A 82 -18.12 -10.11 -2.31
C PRO A 82 -17.54 -11.47 -1.89
N LYS A 83 -16.47 -11.89 -2.56
CA LYS A 83 -15.79 -13.16 -2.30
C LYS A 83 -14.30 -12.96 -2.29
N MET A 84 -13.67 -13.47 -1.24
CA MET A 84 -12.23 -13.58 -1.09
C MET A 84 -11.80 -15.02 -1.34
N SER A 85 -10.73 -15.23 -2.10
CA SER A 85 -10.19 -16.55 -2.41
C SER A 85 -8.67 -16.50 -2.36
N PHE A 86 -8.04 -17.58 -1.88
CA PHE A 86 -6.59 -17.72 -1.86
C PHE A 86 -6.16 -18.90 -2.71
N PHE A 87 -4.98 -18.79 -3.33
CA PHE A 87 -4.35 -19.82 -4.14
C PHE A 87 -5.29 -20.38 -5.23
N THR A 88 -6.00 -19.49 -5.92
CA THR A 88 -7.07 -19.87 -6.84
C THR A 88 -6.63 -19.74 -8.30
N ARG A 89 -7.27 -20.51 -9.18
CA ARG A 89 -7.08 -20.41 -10.64
C ARG A 89 -8.34 -19.89 -11.29
N LYS A 90 -8.24 -18.74 -11.99
CA LYS A 90 -9.37 -18.12 -12.70
C LYS A 90 -8.96 -17.75 -14.11
N LYS A 91 -9.75 -18.15 -15.12
CA LYS A 91 -9.45 -17.94 -16.56
C LYS A 91 -8.02 -18.39 -16.94
N GLY A 92 -7.58 -19.54 -16.43
CA GLY A 92 -6.25 -20.12 -16.69
C GLY A 92 -5.08 -19.51 -15.90
N ARG A 93 -5.29 -18.40 -15.18
CA ARG A 93 -4.25 -17.70 -14.41
C ARG A 93 -4.33 -18.04 -12.93
N PHE A 94 -3.18 -18.15 -12.28
CA PHE A 94 -3.06 -18.38 -10.85
C PHE A 94 -3.02 -17.04 -10.10
N TYR A 95 -3.72 -16.98 -8.98
CA TYR A 95 -3.83 -15.82 -8.10
C TYR A 95 -3.53 -16.25 -6.66
N PRO A 96 -2.46 -15.74 -6.02
CA PRO A 96 -2.18 -15.99 -4.62
C PRO A 96 -3.31 -15.51 -3.70
N GLY A 97 -3.82 -14.32 -3.96
CA GLY A 97 -5.02 -13.74 -3.38
C GLY A 97 -5.90 -13.19 -4.50
N LEU A 98 -7.22 -13.29 -4.32
CA LEU A 98 -8.18 -12.76 -5.26
C LEU A 98 -9.49 -12.38 -4.55
N SER A 99 -9.77 -11.09 -4.53
CA SER A 99 -11.07 -10.55 -4.17
C SER A 99 -11.90 -10.27 -5.41
N THR A 100 -13.19 -10.63 -5.36
CA THR A 100 -14.14 -10.48 -6.46
C THR A 100 -15.51 -10.07 -5.96
N TYR A 101 -16.28 -9.42 -6.82
CA TYR A 101 -17.69 -9.08 -6.61
C TYR A 101 -18.48 -9.36 -7.89
N LYS A 102 -19.81 -9.43 -7.79
CA LYS A 102 -20.70 -9.51 -8.96
C LYS A 102 -20.97 -8.12 -9.53
N ASN A 103 -21.37 -7.18 -8.67
CA ASN A 103 -21.55 -5.78 -8.98
C ASN A 103 -21.01 -4.93 -7.81
N ILE A 104 -20.59 -3.72 -8.11
CA ILE A 104 -20.22 -2.69 -7.14
C ILE A 104 -20.71 -1.34 -7.70
N PRO A 105 -21.16 -0.39 -6.86
CA PRO A 105 -21.43 0.96 -7.31
C PRO A 105 -20.23 1.53 -8.08
N ARG A 106 -20.50 2.26 -9.17
CA ARG A 106 -19.44 2.71 -10.10
C ARG A 106 -18.42 3.60 -9.37
N GLU A 107 -18.93 4.51 -8.56
CA GLU A 107 -18.20 5.42 -7.70
C GLU A 107 -17.30 4.70 -6.67
N SER A 108 -17.64 3.47 -6.30
CA SER A 108 -16.92 2.69 -5.28
C SER A 108 -15.84 1.78 -5.86
N LYS A 109 -15.69 1.73 -7.19
CA LYS A 109 -14.64 0.94 -7.85
C LYS A 109 -13.23 1.38 -7.46
N LEU A 110 -12.99 2.68 -7.40
CA LEU A 110 -11.69 3.21 -6.99
C LEU A 110 -11.40 2.86 -5.52
N PRO A 111 -12.28 3.18 -4.55
CA PRO A 111 -12.12 2.74 -3.15
C PRO A 111 -11.84 1.24 -3.02
N TYR A 112 -12.58 0.41 -3.75
CA TYR A 112 -12.35 -1.03 -3.77
C TYR A 112 -10.94 -1.37 -4.26
N ALA A 113 -10.50 -0.81 -5.39
CA ALA A 113 -9.19 -1.10 -5.98
C ALA A 113 -8.02 -0.74 -5.07
N VAL A 114 -8.15 0.31 -4.25
CA VAL A 114 -7.10 0.68 -3.28
C VAL A 114 -7.34 0.10 -1.89
N GLY A 115 -8.37 -0.72 -1.69
CA GLY A 115 -8.70 -1.34 -0.41
C GLY A 115 -7.58 -2.22 0.13
N GLY A 116 -6.99 -3.06 -0.72
CA GLY A 116 -5.85 -3.88 -0.34
C GLY A 116 -4.61 -3.05 0.01
N GLU A 117 -4.31 -2.02 -0.79
CA GLU A 117 -3.19 -1.10 -0.53
C GLU A 117 -3.37 -0.28 0.76
N ARG A 118 -4.61 0.11 1.11
CA ARG A 118 -4.90 0.75 2.40
C ARG A 118 -4.55 -0.19 3.56
N MET A 119 -4.99 -1.45 3.47
CA MET A 119 -4.71 -2.43 4.53
C MET A 119 -3.23 -2.82 4.58
N ALA A 120 -2.55 -2.88 3.43
CA ALA A 120 -1.10 -3.03 3.37
C ALA A 120 -0.39 -1.86 4.06
N GLY A 121 -0.90 -0.62 3.90
CA GLY A 121 -0.45 0.55 4.65
C GLY A 121 -0.55 0.36 6.17
N TYR A 122 -1.71 -0.05 6.70
CA TYR A 122 -1.86 -0.33 8.14
C TYR A 122 -0.98 -1.49 8.62
N THR A 123 -0.83 -2.52 7.80
CA THR A 123 0.05 -3.66 8.08
C THR A 123 1.51 -3.21 8.18
N PHE A 124 1.94 -2.31 7.30
CA PHE A 124 3.27 -1.71 7.34
C PHE A 124 3.49 -0.90 8.62
N GLU A 125 2.53 -0.05 9.02
CA GLU A 125 2.62 0.74 10.26
C GLU A 125 2.81 -0.15 11.49
N TYR A 126 1.98 -1.20 11.61
CA TYR A 126 2.07 -2.14 12.70
C TYR A 126 3.42 -2.87 12.71
N ALA A 127 3.87 -3.34 11.54
CA ALA A 127 5.12 -4.06 11.40
C ALA A 127 6.34 -3.16 11.68
N LEU A 128 6.31 -1.89 11.26
CA LEU A 128 7.34 -0.89 11.54
C LEU A 128 7.46 -0.62 13.03
N GLN A 129 6.33 -0.37 13.71
CA GLN A 129 6.30 -0.16 15.16
C GLN A 129 6.88 -1.36 15.90
N SER A 130 6.47 -2.58 15.52
CA SER A 130 6.99 -3.83 16.09
C SER A 130 8.49 -4.00 15.83
N PHE A 131 8.97 -3.68 14.62
CA PHE A 131 10.38 -3.76 14.23
C PHE A 131 11.26 -2.82 15.06
N HIS A 132 10.84 -1.58 15.28
CA HIS A 132 11.57 -0.60 16.09
C HIS A 132 11.61 -0.93 17.59
N GLN A 133 10.74 -1.83 18.06
CA GLN A 133 10.79 -2.39 19.41
C GLN A 133 11.68 -3.64 19.47
N LYS A 134 11.49 -4.58 18.54
CA LYS A 134 12.24 -5.84 18.47
C LYS A 134 12.33 -6.33 17.03
N PRO A 135 13.46 -6.20 16.34
CA PRO A 135 13.59 -6.62 14.95
C PRO A 135 13.66 -8.15 14.84
N THR A 136 12.60 -8.77 14.30
CA THR A 136 12.48 -10.21 14.08
C THR A 136 12.44 -10.52 12.58
N THR A 137 12.70 -11.77 12.18
CA THR A 137 12.56 -12.16 10.77
C THR A 137 11.13 -11.94 10.27
N TYR A 138 10.13 -12.28 11.09
CA TYR A 138 8.72 -12.07 10.77
C TYR A 138 8.39 -10.59 10.50
N ASN A 139 8.73 -9.65 11.39
CA ASN A 139 8.35 -8.24 11.18
C ASN A 139 9.16 -7.57 10.06
N LYS A 140 10.43 -7.93 9.87
CA LYS A 140 11.22 -7.51 8.69
C LYS A 140 10.54 -7.96 7.39
N ALA A 141 10.13 -9.22 7.32
CA ALA A 141 9.44 -9.77 6.16
C ALA A 141 8.05 -9.15 5.96
N LEU A 142 7.28 -8.95 7.04
CA LEU A 142 5.95 -8.35 6.98
C LEU A 142 6.01 -6.90 6.49
N MET A 143 6.98 -6.12 6.98
CA MET A 143 7.28 -4.78 6.45
C MET A 143 7.68 -4.80 4.98
N PHE A 144 8.54 -5.75 4.58
CA PHE A 144 8.96 -5.87 3.20
C PHE A 144 7.77 -6.12 2.27
N PHE A 145 6.94 -7.13 2.56
CA PHE A 145 5.79 -7.44 1.71
C PHE A 145 4.79 -6.28 1.68
N SER A 146 4.41 -5.73 2.83
CA SER A 146 3.48 -4.59 2.90
C SER A 146 3.99 -3.29 2.27
N CYS A 147 5.30 -3.12 2.14
CA CYS A 147 5.91 -1.97 1.45
C CYS A 147 6.04 -2.19 -0.06
N ALA A 148 6.43 -3.41 -0.47
CA ALA A 148 6.79 -3.74 -1.84
C ALA A 148 5.62 -4.20 -2.72
N ASP A 149 4.55 -4.73 -2.11
CA ASP A 149 3.43 -5.36 -2.79
C ASP A 149 2.85 -4.49 -3.91
N PHE A 150 2.34 -3.30 -3.58
CA PHE A 150 1.73 -2.44 -4.58
C PHE A 150 2.72 -1.93 -5.65
N LEU A 151 4.02 -1.82 -5.32
CA LEU A 151 5.07 -1.49 -6.30
C LEU A 151 5.27 -2.63 -7.31
N VAL A 152 5.46 -3.85 -6.82
CA VAL A 152 5.66 -5.05 -7.65
C VAL A 152 4.41 -5.29 -8.49
N TYR A 153 3.23 -5.17 -7.89
CA TYR A 153 1.96 -5.37 -8.56
C TYR A 153 1.72 -4.29 -9.63
N THR A 154 2.07 -3.03 -9.37
CA THR A 154 2.01 -1.94 -10.37
C THR A 154 2.94 -2.18 -11.55
N LEU A 155 4.16 -2.69 -11.32
CA LEU A 155 5.08 -3.06 -12.40
C LEU A 155 4.51 -4.22 -13.23
N LEU A 156 4.06 -5.28 -12.57
CA LEU A 156 3.53 -6.46 -13.24
C LEU A 156 2.25 -6.15 -14.05
N ALA A 157 1.31 -5.41 -13.46
CA ALA A 157 0.09 -4.98 -14.12
C ALA A 157 0.39 -4.07 -15.33
N ASN A 158 1.21 -3.04 -15.16
CA ASN A 158 1.44 -2.06 -16.23
C ASN A 158 2.27 -2.59 -17.41
N TYR A 159 3.18 -3.54 -17.17
CA TYR A 159 4.18 -3.95 -18.17
C TYR A 159 4.05 -5.40 -18.63
N LEU A 160 3.51 -6.31 -17.81
CA LEU A 160 3.32 -7.72 -18.20
C LEU A 160 1.85 -8.05 -18.51
N HIS A 161 0.90 -7.39 -17.83
CA HIS A 161 -0.53 -7.66 -17.98
C HIS A 161 -1.39 -6.39 -18.11
N PRO A 162 -1.11 -5.50 -19.10
CA PRO A 162 -1.73 -4.19 -19.19
C PRO A 162 -3.25 -4.19 -19.41
N ASP A 163 -3.79 -5.27 -19.97
CA ASP A 163 -5.21 -5.39 -20.33
C ASP A 163 -6.02 -6.21 -19.32
N ASN A 164 -5.43 -6.58 -18.17
CA ASN A 164 -6.11 -7.37 -17.15
C ASN A 164 -6.68 -6.45 -16.07
N ASP A 165 -7.99 -6.24 -16.12
CA ASP A 165 -8.77 -5.41 -15.19
C ASP A 165 -8.92 -6.01 -13.79
N MET A 166 -8.53 -7.26 -13.59
CA MET A 166 -8.46 -7.91 -12.27
C MET A 166 -7.24 -7.46 -11.45
N TYR A 167 -6.33 -6.67 -12.04
CA TYR A 167 -5.20 -6.08 -11.32
C TYR A 167 -5.56 -4.67 -10.87
N ASP A 168 -5.49 -4.40 -9.57
CA ASP A 168 -5.84 -3.09 -9.01
C ASP A 168 -5.15 -1.89 -9.67
N PRO A 169 -3.85 -1.93 -10.02
CA PRO A 169 -3.19 -0.81 -10.69
C PRO A 169 -3.85 -0.45 -12.04
N ASN A 170 -4.39 -1.44 -12.76
CA ASN A 170 -5.10 -1.19 -14.01
C ASN A 170 -6.48 -0.59 -13.74
N LEU A 171 -7.20 -1.08 -12.72
CA LEU A 171 -8.48 -0.53 -12.31
C LEU A 171 -8.35 0.91 -11.79
N ILE A 172 -7.35 1.18 -10.95
CA ILE A 172 -7.02 2.53 -10.45
C ILE A 172 -6.79 3.48 -11.62
N ARG A 173 -6.01 3.08 -12.62
CA ARG A 173 -5.78 3.92 -13.81
C ARG A 173 -7.05 4.17 -14.61
N ALA A 174 -7.91 3.16 -14.75
CA ALA A 174 -9.18 3.29 -15.47
C ALA A 174 -10.12 4.29 -14.76
N GLU A 175 -10.18 4.25 -13.43
CA GLU A 175 -11.09 5.11 -12.65
C GLU A 175 -10.51 6.53 -12.42
N THR A 176 -9.19 6.69 -12.38
CA THR A 176 -8.54 8.01 -12.13
C THR A 176 -8.06 8.73 -13.39
N GLY A 177 -7.91 8.03 -14.50
CA GLY A 177 -7.26 8.55 -15.71
C GLY A 177 -5.74 8.70 -15.59
N LEU A 178 -5.11 8.21 -14.52
CA LEU A 178 -3.66 8.30 -14.34
C LEU A 178 -2.89 7.53 -15.42
N SER A 179 -1.79 8.14 -15.89
CA SER A 179 -0.85 7.44 -16.76
C SER A 179 -0.08 6.35 -16.00
N LYS A 180 0.46 5.35 -16.73
CA LYS A 180 1.35 4.32 -16.16
C LYS A 180 2.49 4.94 -15.34
N GLY A 181 3.13 5.96 -15.92
CA GLY A 181 4.26 6.65 -15.31
C GLY A 181 3.85 7.39 -14.04
N THR A 182 2.70 8.07 -14.05
CA THR A 182 2.22 8.82 -12.88
C THR A 182 1.88 7.89 -11.72
N LEU A 183 1.15 6.79 -11.98
CA LEU A 183 0.85 5.81 -10.93
C LEU A 183 2.15 5.19 -10.39
N LEU A 184 3.06 4.76 -11.27
CA LEU A 184 4.34 4.21 -10.86
C LEU A 184 5.16 5.19 -10.01
N SER A 185 5.19 6.47 -10.37
CA SER A 185 5.87 7.50 -9.56
C SER A 185 5.27 7.64 -8.16
N LEU A 186 3.94 7.66 -8.04
CA LEU A 186 3.27 7.72 -6.72
C LEU A 186 3.64 6.52 -5.85
N VAL A 187 3.61 5.32 -6.43
CA VAL A 187 3.93 4.09 -5.70
C VAL A 187 5.40 4.04 -5.30
N ILE A 188 6.33 4.43 -6.18
CA ILE A 188 7.75 4.56 -5.86
C ILE A 188 7.95 5.57 -4.73
N THR A 189 7.30 6.74 -4.79
CA THR A 189 7.39 7.76 -3.74
C THR A 189 6.91 7.20 -2.40
N LYS A 190 5.76 6.50 -2.34
CA LYS A 190 5.29 5.83 -1.12
C LYS A 190 6.32 4.82 -0.59
N SER A 191 6.84 3.95 -1.45
CA SER A 191 7.82 2.93 -1.05
C SER A 191 9.12 3.56 -0.54
N LEU A 192 9.61 4.64 -1.15
CA LEU A 192 10.79 5.39 -0.70
C LEU A 192 10.55 6.08 0.65
N MET A 193 9.38 6.70 0.83
CA MET A 193 8.97 7.30 2.10
C MET A 193 8.94 6.25 3.22
N ASN A 194 8.34 5.09 2.96
CA ASN A 194 8.31 4.00 3.93
C ASN A 194 9.71 3.44 4.20
N THR A 195 10.54 3.28 3.16
CA THR A 195 11.94 2.85 3.32
C THR A 195 12.73 3.83 4.19
N TYR A 196 12.55 5.14 3.99
CA TYR A 196 13.16 6.16 4.84
C TYR A 196 12.76 5.99 6.31
N ARG A 197 11.48 5.74 6.60
CA ARG A 197 10.95 5.53 7.96
C ARG A 197 11.49 4.26 8.64
N VAL A 198 11.87 3.23 7.87
CA VAL A 198 12.56 2.05 8.43
C VAL A 198 13.88 2.46 9.09
N PHE A 199 14.66 3.30 8.41
CA PHE A 199 15.99 3.73 8.86
C PHE A 199 15.96 4.93 9.81
N ASN A 200 14.85 5.67 9.88
CA ASN A 200 14.70 6.89 10.67
C ASN A 200 13.50 6.74 11.61
N LYS A 201 13.76 6.29 12.85
CA LYS A 201 12.73 6.04 13.87
C LYS A 201 11.94 7.29 14.27
N ASP A 202 12.57 8.46 14.17
CA ASP A 202 11.97 9.75 14.53
C ASP A 202 11.24 10.42 13.36
N ALA A 203 11.01 9.69 12.26
CA ALA A 203 10.27 10.20 11.12
C ALA A 203 8.79 10.46 11.48
N GLY A 204 8.45 11.70 11.82
CA GLY A 204 7.10 12.15 12.18
C GLY A 204 6.15 12.29 10.99
N PHE A 205 6.20 11.39 10.02
CA PHE A 205 5.23 11.35 8.92
C PHE A 205 4.91 9.91 8.49
N SER A 206 3.75 9.69 7.86
CA SER A 206 3.35 8.41 7.27
C SER A 206 2.58 8.64 5.96
N PRO A 207 2.97 7.99 4.84
CA PRO A 207 2.16 7.96 3.62
C PRO A 207 0.97 7.03 3.80
N MET A 208 -0.24 7.54 3.56
CA MET A 208 -1.49 6.81 3.77
C MET A 208 -2.42 6.90 2.57
N ILE A 209 -3.26 5.89 2.41
CA ILE A 209 -4.44 5.97 1.55
C ILE A 209 -5.66 6.21 2.46
N LEU A 210 -6.35 7.32 2.23
CA LEU A 210 -7.66 7.60 2.82
C LEU A 210 -8.73 7.19 1.84
N LEU A 211 -9.78 6.56 2.35
CA LEU A 211 -10.95 6.12 1.58
C LEU A 211 -12.21 6.73 2.17
N ASP A 212 -13.10 7.14 1.30
CA ASP A 212 -14.54 7.17 1.58
C ASP A 212 -15.26 6.24 0.59
N LYS A 213 -16.60 6.24 0.61
CA LYS A 213 -17.39 5.34 -0.25
C LYS A 213 -17.20 5.58 -1.75
N ASN A 214 -16.77 6.76 -2.14
CA ASN A 214 -16.77 7.27 -3.52
C ASN A 214 -15.40 7.77 -3.98
N SER A 215 -14.43 7.89 -3.08
CA SER A 215 -13.15 8.52 -3.36
C SER A 215 -12.00 7.85 -2.60
N ALA A 216 -10.81 8.02 -3.16
CA ALA A 216 -9.56 7.62 -2.54
C ALA A 216 -8.54 8.75 -2.68
N ALA A 217 -7.76 8.98 -1.63
CA ALA A 217 -6.70 9.99 -1.62
C ALA A 217 -5.39 9.41 -1.08
N PHE A 218 -4.30 9.66 -1.80
CA PHE A 218 -2.96 9.50 -1.25
C PHE A 218 -2.61 10.75 -0.45
N VAL A 219 -2.30 10.58 0.82
CA VAL A 219 -1.98 11.68 1.74
C VAL A 219 -0.70 11.39 2.50
N ILE A 220 -0.07 12.44 3.01
CA ILE A 220 1.05 12.35 3.94
C ILE A 220 0.54 12.87 5.28
N ARG A 221 0.39 11.98 6.26
CA ARG A 221 0.06 12.34 7.63
C ARG A 221 1.34 12.79 8.34
N PHE A 222 1.31 13.91 9.04
CA PHE A 222 2.38 14.33 9.95
C PHE A 222 1.96 14.08 11.40
N GLU A 223 2.88 13.57 12.21
CA GLU A 223 2.68 13.32 13.64
C GLU A 223 3.28 14.50 14.40
N PHE A 224 2.44 15.21 15.16
CA PHE A 224 2.78 16.37 15.97
C PHE A 224 2.66 16.04 17.46
#